data_AF-A6J156-F1
#
_entry.id   AF-A6J156-F1
#
_cell.length_a   1.000
_cell.length_b   1.000
_cell.length_c   1.000
_cell.angle_alpha   90.00
_cell.angle_beta   90.00
_cell.angle_gamma   90.00
#
_symmetry.space_group_name_H-M   'P 1'
#
loop_
_entity.id
_entity.type
_entity.pdbx_description
1 polymer ?
#
loop_
_entity_poly.entity_id
_entity_poly.type
_entity_poly.pdbx_seq_one_letter_code
_entity_poly.pdbx_strand_id
1 'polypeptide(L)'
;MIWYPPLTKELFLLICNSGYKVKLFNATTKMCRKTLLGPAYGSPIEHAQVLPVKSTLELQKRYLVFINRDKVGLQILPVDGNPHKTCAIVCHPNGVSGLALSYDGHFAFTAGGQDRSVVQWKINLGALEAAVSLGGEDLTPFYGLVSGGREGKFYRELEDYFYYSQIRTQGIDTMETRQVSEHICLSELPFVMRAIGFYPSEEKIEDMFNEIKFSEYVDTGKLIDKINLPDFLKVYLNHRPPFGNTFDGIQKSFDVLGFTNSEGKKAIQREDFLNMLLTKGPEICLEKELPEEITAEIFTTEILGLTLSNHSEQSDQ
;
A
#
# COMPACT_ATOMS: atom_id res chain seq x y z
N MET A 1 16.36 3.46 -3.59
CA MET A 1 16.74 2.32 -2.72
C MET A 1 17.76 2.80 -1.72
N ILE A 2 17.63 2.41 -0.45
CA ILE A 2 18.58 2.74 0.62
C ILE A 2 18.78 1.56 1.56
N TRP A 3 19.90 1.53 2.28
CA TRP A 3 20.10 0.58 3.36
C TRP A 3 19.16 0.89 4.52
N TYR A 4 18.40 -0.12 4.94
CA TYR A 4 17.60 0.01 6.13
C TYR A 4 18.53 -0.02 7.35
N PRO A 5 18.34 0.89 8.32
CA PRO A 5 19.15 0.89 9.53
C PRO A 5 19.01 -0.43 10.29
N PRO A 6 20.06 -0.88 11.02
CA PRO A 6 20.04 -2.14 11.76
C PRO A 6 19.18 -2.03 13.03
N LEU A 7 17.86 -1.87 12.84
CA LEU A 7 16.83 -1.87 13.89
C LEU A 7 16.37 -3.29 14.24
N THR A 8 16.61 -4.23 13.33
CA THR A 8 16.21 -5.64 13.42
C THR A 8 17.43 -6.54 13.35
N LYS A 9 17.28 -7.80 13.78
CA LYS A 9 18.33 -8.82 13.62
C LYS A 9 18.63 -9.14 12.14
N GLU A 10 17.65 -8.95 11.26
CA GLU A 10 17.82 -9.05 9.81
C GLU A 10 18.30 -7.71 9.20
N LEU A 11 19.05 -7.82 8.11
CA LEU A 11 19.50 -6.70 7.28
C LEU A 11 18.54 -6.49 6.12
N PHE A 12 18.08 -5.26 5.92
CA PHE A 12 17.07 -4.92 4.91
C PHE A 12 17.55 -3.84 3.93
N LEU A 13 17.03 -3.94 2.71
CA LEU A 13 17.01 -2.86 1.72
C LEU A 13 15.61 -2.24 1.74
N LEU A 14 15.55 -0.92 1.91
CA LEU A 14 14.31 -0.16 1.82
C LEU A 14 14.15 0.38 0.40
N ILE A 15 13.04 0.04 -0.22
CA ILE A 15 12.68 0.44 -1.58
C ILE A 15 11.32 1.16 -1.54
N CYS A 16 11.30 2.40 -2.01
CA CYS A 16 10.06 3.12 -2.29
C CYS A 16 9.69 2.94 -3.76
N ASN A 17 8.41 2.77 -4.07
CA ASN A 17 7.93 2.65 -5.45
C ASN A 17 6.89 3.73 -5.81
N SER A 18 6.54 3.78 -7.10
CA SER A 18 5.52 4.70 -7.64
C SER A 18 4.10 4.42 -7.14
N GLY A 19 3.86 3.27 -6.52
CA GLY A 19 2.58 2.90 -5.90
C GLY A 19 2.43 3.39 -4.45
N TYR A 20 3.27 4.35 -4.01
CA TYR A 20 3.31 4.85 -2.64
C TYR A 20 3.57 3.75 -1.61
N LYS A 21 4.34 2.72 -1.97
CA LYS A 21 4.71 1.64 -1.05
C LYS A 21 6.16 1.76 -0.64
N VAL A 22 6.40 1.41 0.61
CA VAL A 22 7.73 1.17 1.16
C VAL A 22 7.86 -0.33 1.37
N LYS A 23 8.74 -0.97 0.61
CA LYS A 23 9.04 -2.40 0.72
C LYS A 23 10.38 -2.61 1.43
N LEU A 24 10.42 -3.60 2.32
CA LEU A 24 11.65 -4.06 2.96
C LEU A 24 12.04 -5.42 2.39
N PHE A 25 13.17 -5.47 1.69
CA PHE A 25 13.72 -6.69 1.13
C PHE A 25 14.89 -7.18 1.98
N ASN A 26 14.88 -8.46 2.36
CA ASN A 26 16.00 -9.05 3.08
C ASN A 26 17.24 -9.01 2.17
N ALA A 27 18.34 -8.45 2.67
CA ALA A 27 19.57 -8.27 1.89
C ALA A 27 20.22 -9.60 1.47
N THR A 28 19.97 -10.68 2.22
CA THR A 28 20.51 -12.02 1.95
C THR A 28 19.59 -12.84 1.06
N THR A 29 18.32 -13.00 1.45
CA THR A 29 17.37 -13.86 0.72
C THR A 29 16.72 -13.17 -0.46
N LYS A 30 16.80 -11.83 -0.55
CA LYS A 30 16.12 -10.98 -1.55
C LYS A 30 14.59 -11.08 -1.52
N MET A 31 14.03 -11.73 -0.51
CA MET A 31 12.58 -11.85 -0.33
C MET A 31 12.02 -10.55 0.25
N CYS A 32 10.83 -10.17 -0.20
CA CYS A 32 10.06 -9.10 0.43
C CYS A 32 9.59 -9.57 1.81
N ARG A 33 9.99 -8.88 2.88
CA ARG A 33 9.55 -9.17 4.25
C ARG A 33 8.39 -8.32 4.71
N LYS A 34 8.28 -7.09 4.19
CA LYS A 34 7.20 -6.17 4.53
C LYS A 34 6.86 -5.30 3.33
N THR A 35 5.58 -5.16 3.05
CA THR A 35 5.05 -4.11 2.17
C THR A 35 4.23 -3.16 3.03
N LEU A 36 4.59 -1.89 3.03
CA LEU A 36 4.00 -0.89 3.92
C LEU A 36 3.46 0.28 3.10
N LEU A 37 2.38 0.89 3.58
CA LEU A 37 1.91 2.13 3.00
C LEU A 37 2.93 3.24 3.31
N GLY A 38 3.46 3.84 2.25
CA GLY A 38 4.37 4.96 2.35
C GLY A 38 3.66 6.30 2.44
N PRO A 39 4.41 7.39 2.65
CA PRO A 39 3.89 8.75 2.70
C PRO A 39 3.08 9.14 1.46
N ALA A 40 1.79 9.42 1.62
CA ALA A 40 0.86 9.75 0.54
C ALA A 40 0.67 11.28 0.36
N TYR A 41 1.76 12.04 0.18
CA TYR A 41 1.71 13.50 0.03
C TYR A 41 1.63 13.97 -1.43
N GLY A 42 0.68 13.41 -2.18
CA GLY A 42 0.35 13.79 -3.57
C GLY A 42 1.29 13.27 -4.67
N SER A 43 2.53 12.93 -4.35
CA SER A 43 3.44 12.21 -5.26
C SER A 43 4.29 11.17 -4.51
N PRO A 44 4.72 10.07 -5.17
CA PRO A 44 5.55 9.05 -4.54
C PRO A 44 6.92 9.58 -4.14
N ILE A 45 7.59 8.88 -3.23
CA ILE A 45 8.96 9.22 -2.82
C ILE A 45 9.91 9.01 -4.00
N GLU A 46 10.67 10.04 -4.33
CA GLU A 46 11.69 10.01 -5.40
C GLU A 46 13.09 9.77 -4.82
N HIS A 47 13.41 10.43 -3.70
CA HIS A 47 14.68 10.28 -3.03
C HIS A 47 14.49 10.21 -1.51
N ALA A 48 15.28 9.38 -0.84
CA ALA A 48 15.25 9.27 0.61
C ALA A 48 16.67 9.08 1.16
N GLN A 49 16.93 9.61 2.35
CA GLN A 49 18.20 9.47 3.07
C GLN A 49 17.92 9.25 4.56
N VAL A 50 18.63 8.30 5.15
CA VAL A 50 18.57 8.06 6.60
C VAL A 50 19.38 9.13 7.31
N LEU A 51 18.84 9.67 8.40
CA LEU A 51 19.57 10.61 9.23
C LEU A 51 20.80 9.96 9.87
N PRO A 52 21.98 10.63 9.81
CA PRO A 52 23.18 10.13 10.44
C PRO A 52 22.98 10.13 11.96
N VAL A 53 23.55 9.12 12.62
CA VAL A 53 23.39 8.91 14.06
C VAL A 53 24.73 9.04 14.73
N LYS A 54 24.79 9.79 15.83
CA LYS A 54 26.03 10.04 16.57
C LYS A 54 26.11 9.24 17.87
N SER A 55 24.96 8.92 18.48
CA SER A 55 24.90 8.24 19.78
C SER A 55 24.29 6.84 19.68
N THR A 56 24.75 5.94 20.55
CA THR A 56 24.19 4.59 20.68
C THR A 56 22.77 4.58 21.26
N LEU A 57 22.38 5.59 22.03
CA LEU A 57 21.00 5.73 22.54
C LEU A 57 19.99 6.04 21.40
N GLU A 58 20.45 6.71 20.36
CA GLU A 58 19.65 7.02 19.16
C GLU A 58 19.43 5.76 18.29
N LEU A 59 20.05 4.60 18.58
CA LEU A 59 19.85 3.34 17.85
C LEU A 59 18.41 2.83 17.86
N GLN A 60 17.62 3.15 18.89
CA GLN A 60 16.28 2.59 19.03
C GLN A 60 15.25 3.19 18.07
N LYS A 61 15.43 4.45 17.65
CA LYS A 61 14.56 5.12 16.67
C LYS A 61 15.41 5.77 15.61
N ARG A 62 15.17 5.39 14.36
CA ARG A 62 15.84 5.99 13.21
C ARG A 62 14.86 6.89 12.49
N TYR A 63 15.39 7.88 11.79
CA TYR A 63 14.58 8.82 11.03
C TYR A 63 15.07 8.84 9.59
N LEU A 64 14.12 8.99 8.70
CA LEU A 64 14.32 9.03 7.27
C LEU A 64 13.80 10.37 6.75
N VAL A 65 14.64 11.11 6.04
CA VAL A 65 14.18 12.29 5.29
C VAL A 65 13.94 11.85 3.86
N PHE A 66 12.82 12.27 3.29
CA PHE A 66 12.48 11.99 1.91
C PHE A 66 12.08 13.27 1.18
N ILE A 67 12.21 13.23 -0.14
CA ILE A 67 11.60 14.19 -1.04
C ILE A 67 10.70 13.45 -2.02
N ASN A 68 9.60 14.10 -2.38
CA ASN A 68 8.79 13.73 -3.52
C ASN A 68 8.87 14.86 -4.56
N ARG A 69 7.90 14.94 -5.48
CA ARG A 69 7.90 15.94 -6.55
C ARG A 69 8.13 17.37 -6.04
N ASP A 70 7.48 17.79 -4.95
CA ASP A 70 7.44 19.19 -4.51
C ASP A 70 7.61 19.39 -3.00
N LYS A 71 7.66 18.30 -2.22
CA LYS A 71 7.68 18.30 -0.75
C LYS A 71 8.92 17.62 -0.21
N VAL A 72 9.32 18.08 0.96
CA VAL A 72 10.30 17.43 1.82
C VAL A 72 9.57 16.89 3.04
N GLY A 73 9.92 15.69 3.47
CA GLY A 73 9.27 15.04 4.59
C GLY A 73 10.20 14.26 5.48
N LEU A 74 9.70 13.95 6.67
CA LEU A 74 10.38 13.20 7.72
C LEU A 74 9.50 11.99 8.07
N GLN A 75 10.14 10.83 8.19
CA GLN A 75 9.51 9.55 8.51
C GLN A 75 10.25 8.90 9.69
N ILE A 76 9.51 8.44 10.69
CA ILE A 76 10.05 7.62 11.78
C ILE A 76 10.18 6.17 11.32
N LEU A 77 11.30 5.54 11.66
CA LEU A 77 11.57 4.11 11.49
C LEU A 77 11.46 3.40 12.85
N PRO A 78 10.92 2.17 12.90
CA PRO A 78 10.49 1.36 11.77
C PRO A 78 9.21 1.89 11.09
N VAL A 79 9.15 1.76 9.77
CA VAL A 79 7.92 2.03 9.02
C VAL A 79 6.91 0.93 9.37
N ASP A 80 5.68 1.32 9.66
CA ASP A 80 4.57 0.44 10.04
C ASP A 80 3.24 0.81 9.37
N GLY A 81 3.25 1.83 8.51
CA GLY A 81 2.06 2.38 7.85
C GLY A 81 1.28 3.39 8.70
N ASN A 82 1.75 3.74 9.90
CA ASN A 82 1.09 4.76 10.73
C ASN A 82 1.25 6.16 10.10
N PRO A 83 0.15 6.85 9.77
CA PRO A 83 0.20 8.16 9.13
C PRO A 83 0.78 9.26 10.02
N HIS A 84 0.73 9.12 11.34
CA HIS A 84 1.27 10.10 12.29
C HIS A 84 2.79 10.00 12.45
N LYS A 85 3.42 8.92 11.96
CA LYS A 85 4.89 8.76 11.95
C LYS A 85 5.56 9.49 10.79
N THR A 86 4.78 10.23 10.00
CA THR A 86 5.26 10.96 8.84
C THR A 86 4.75 12.38 8.87
N CYS A 87 5.59 13.31 8.44
CA CYS A 87 5.16 14.65 8.06
C CYS A 87 5.85 15.06 6.75
N ALA A 88 5.22 15.95 5.99
CA ALA A 88 5.83 16.57 4.83
C ALA A 88 5.32 18.00 4.64
N ILE A 89 6.18 18.85 4.11
CA ILE A 89 5.92 20.27 3.84
C ILE A 89 6.38 20.58 2.41
N VAL A 90 5.65 21.46 1.73
CA VAL A 90 6.04 21.95 0.40
C VAL A 90 7.37 22.69 0.51
N CYS A 91 8.36 22.23 -0.27
CA CYS A 91 9.66 22.89 -0.33
C CYS A 91 9.85 23.64 -1.65
N HIS A 92 9.54 23.03 -2.78
CA HIS A 92 9.71 23.62 -4.10
C HIS A 92 8.48 23.33 -4.98
N PRO A 93 7.55 24.30 -5.17
CA PRO A 93 6.31 24.09 -5.93
C PRO A 93 6.54 23.62 -7.37
N ASN A 94 7.65 24.04 -7.99
CA ASN A 94 8.00 23.73 -9.37
C ASN A 94 8.86 22.47 -9.54
N GLY A 95 9.16 21.76 -8.45
CA GLY A 95 9.93 20.52 -8.50
C GLY A 95 11.21 20.54 -7.69
N VAL A 96 11.38 19.54 -6.82
CA VAL A 96 12.63 19.27 -6.10
C VAL A 96 13.56 18.43 -6.98
N SER A 97 14.83 18.80 -7.05
CA SER A 97 15.85 18.08 -7.84
C SER A 97 16.89 17.36 -6.98
N GLY A 98 17.04 17.76 -5.72
CA GLY A 98 18.06 17.18 -4.85
C GLY A 98 17.75 17.28 -3.36
N LEU A 99 18.30 16.33 -2.61
CA LEU A 99 18.25 16.25 -1.14
C LEU A 99 19.65 15.97 -0.61
N ALA A 100 20.08 16.74 0.39
CA ALA A 100 21.30 16.46 1.15
C ALA A 100 21.04 16.68 2.65
N LEU A 101 21.69 15.87 3.49
CA LEU A 101 21.62 16.00 4.93
C LEU A 101 22.92 16.59 5.48
N SER A 102 22.82 17.41 6.52
CA SER A 102 23.99 17.83 7.27
C SER A 102 24.64 16.63 7.95
N TYR A 103 25.96 16.68 8.14
CA TYR A 103 26.71 15.63 8.83
C TYR A 103 26.19 15.39 10.27
N ASP A 104 25.62 16.42 10.88
CA ASP A 104 25.05 16.32 12.22
C ASP A 104 23.59 15.89 12.28
N GLY A 105 22.91 15.72 11.13
CA GLY A 105 21.50 15.33 11.07
C GLY A 105 20.51 16.39 11.60
N HIS A 106 20.96 17.62 11.87
CA HIS A 106 20.09 18.69 12.35
C HIS A 106 19.42 19.47 11.21
N PHE A 107 20.00 19.40 10.02
CA PHE A 107 19.53 20.14 8.85
C PHE A 107 19.37 19.23 7.63
N ALA A 108 18.34 19.53 6.84
CA ALA A 108 18.20 19.02 5.49
C ALA A 108 18.27 20.18 4.50
N PHE A 109 18.84 19.92 3.33
CA PHE A 109 18.95 20.87 2.23
C PHE A 109 18.20 20.32 1.02
N THR A 110 17.31 21.12 0.47
CA THR A 110 16.60 20.80 -0.78
C THR A 110 17.05 21.77 -1.86
N ALA A 111 17.26 21.26 -3.06
CA ALA A 111 17.51 22.08 -4.24
C ALA A 111 16.29 22.00 -5.16
N GLY A 112 15.81 23.15 -5.62
CA GLY A 112 14.76 23.23 -6.62
C GLY A 112 15.36 23.20 -8.02
N GLY A 113 14.73 22.45 -8.92
CA GLY A 113 15.23 22.31 -10.29
C GLY A 113 15.02 23.60 -11.09
N GLN A 114 13.76 23.98 -11.27
CA GLN A 114 13.38 25.10 -12.12
C GLN A 114 13.45 26.46 -11.41
N ASP A 115 13.23 26.49 -10.10
CA ASP A 115 13.27 27.72 -9.31
C ASP A 115 14.69 28.18 -8.97
N ARG A 116 15.71 27.34 -9.24
CA ARG A 116 17.14 27.60 -9.02
C ARG A 116 17.45 28.05 -7.58
N SER A 117 16.67 27.58 -6.62
CA SER A 117 16.81 27.92 -5.20
C SER A 117 17.29 26.73 -4.39
N VAL A 118 17.92 27.01 -3.25
CA VAL A 118 18.27 26.00 -2.24
C VAL A 118 17.66 26.44 -0.93
N VAL A 119 16.94 25.51 -0.28
CA VAL A 119 16.28 25.77 1.01
C VAL A 119 16.92 24.90 2.08
N GLN A 120 17.22 25.51 3.23
CA GLN A 120 17.69 24.83 4.43
C GLN A 120 16.53 24.63 5.40
N TRP A 121 16.36 23.39 5.85
CA TRP A 121 15.32 22.96 6.78
C TRP A 121 15.94 22.57 8.11
N LYS A 122 15.41 23.09 9.21
CA LYS A 122 15.77 22.62 10.55
C LYS A 122 14.90 21.42 10.91
N ILE A 123 15.51 20.31 11.26
CA ILE A 123 14.81 19.08 11.61
C ILE A 123 14.40 19.12 13.08
N ASN A 124 13.11 18.93 13.34
CA ASN A 124 12.57 18.86 14.70
C ASN A 124 11.93 17.48 14.93
N LEU A 125 12.68 16.60 15.58
CA LEU A 125 12.24 15.23 15.88
C LEU A 125 11.10 15.23 16.92
N GLY A 126 11.18 16.10 17.94
CA GLY A 126 10.20 16.14 19.02
C GLY A 126 8.79 16.53 18.56
N ALA A 127 8.67 17.38 17.54
CA ALA A 127 7.37 17.72 16.96
C ALA A 127 6.69 16.50 16.32
N LEU A 128 7.45 15.66 15.64
CA LEU A 128 6.92 14.45 15.02
C LEU A 128 6.59 13.38 16.08
N GLU A 129 7.40 13.24 17.12
CA GLU A 129 7.09 12.33 18.23
C GLU A 129 5.84 12.75 19.02
N ALA A 130 5.63 14.06 19.19
CA ALA A 130 4.40 14.58 19.77
C ALA A 130 3.18 14.24 18.89
N ALA A 131 3.31 14.35 17.57
CA ALA A 131 2.24 13.97 16.63
C ALA A 131 1.90 12.47 16.73
N VAL A 132 2.90 11.59 16.85
CA VAL A 132 2.68 10.16 17.08
C VAL A 132 1.94 9.91 18.40
N SER A 133 2.34 10.60 19.47
CA SER A 133 1.71 10.46 20.79
C SER A 133 0.25 10.92 20.79
N LEU A 134 -0.07 11.97 20.03
CA LEU A 134 -1.44 12.46 19.86
C LEU A 134 -2.29 11.58 18.93
N GLY A 135 -1.67 10.82 18.03
CA GLY A 135 -2.35 9.90 17.10
C GLY A 135 -2.94 8.65 17.77
N GLY A 136 -2.61 8.42 19.04
CA GLY A 136 -3.07 7.27 19.81
C GLY A 136 -2.22 6.01 19.60
N GLU A 137 -2.56 4.98 20.37
CA GLU A 137 -1.82 3.71 20.40
C GLU A 137 -2.52 2.61 19.58
N ASP A 138 -1.76 1.58 19.23
CA ASP A 138 -2.19 0.38 18.51
C ASP A 138 -2.88 0.63 17.17
N LEU A 139 -4.18 0.32 17.07
CA LEU A 139 -4.99 0.41 15.86
C LEU A 139 -5.62 1.79 15.67
N THR A 140 -5.59 2.64 16.69
CA THR A 140 -6.24 3.95 16.67
C THR A 140 -5.82 4.80 15.46
N PRO A 141 -4.51 4.91 15.15
CA PRO A 141 -4.05 5.62 13.94
C PRO A 141 -4.60 5.07 12.62
N PHE A 142 -4.83 3.75 12.58
CA PHE A 142 -5.22 3.03 11.37
C PHE A 142 -6.71 3.15 11.09
N TYR A 143 -7.55 3.32 12.12
CA TYR A 143 -8.97 3.58 11.92
C TYR A 143 -9.23 4.88 11.15
N GLY A 144 -8.36 5.89 11.29
CA GLY A 144 -8.44 7.12 10.49
C GLY A 144 -8.23 6.91 8.98
N LEU A 145 -7.59 5.81 8.58
CA LEU A 145 -7.39 5.45 7.17
C LEU A 145 -8.57 4.67 6.56
N VAL A 146 -9.54 4.30 7.40
CA VAL A 146 -10.71 3.52 7.01
C VAL A 146 -11.91 4.45 6.88
N SER A 147 -12.69 4.29 5.80
CA SER A 147 -13.92 5.05 5.59
C SER A 147 -14.92 4.79 6.73
N GLY A 148 -15.26 5.84 7.48
CA GLY A 148 -16.18 5.75 8.62
C GLY A 148 -15.54 5.31 9.94
N GLY A 149 -14.22 5.10 9.97
CA GLY A 149 -13.50 4.73 11.19
C GLY A 149 -13.88 3.36 11.76
N ARG A 150 -13.60 3.17 13.05
CA ARG A 150 -13.86 1.90 13.78
C ARG A 150 -15.34 1.50 13.78
N GLU A 151 -16.25 2.46 13.89
CA GLU A 151 -17.69 2.19 13.95
C GLU A 151 -18.36 2.25 12.57
N GLY A 152 -17.57 2.46 11.51
CA GLY A 152 -18.05 2.56 10.13
C GLY A 152 -18.58 1.23 9.60
N LYS A 153 -19.44 1.32 8.57
CA LYS A 153 -20.00 0.15 7.89
C LYS A 153 -18.91 -0.81 7.39
N PHE A 154 -17.84 -0.25 6.83
CA PHE A 154 -16.70 -1.01 6.33
C PHE A 154 -16.08 -1.92 7.40
N TYR A 155 -15.88 -1.41 8.63
CA TYR A 155 -15.23 -2.21 9.67
C TYR A 155 -16.13 -3.36 10.14
N ARG A 156 -17.45 -3.14 10.21
CA ARG A 156 -18.43 -4.18 10.51
C ARG A 156 -18.48 -5.25 9.42
N GLU A 157 -18.47 -4.84 8.15
CA GLU A 157 -18.42 -5.77 7.01
C GLU A 157 -17.12 -6.60 7.04
N LEU A 158 -15.99 -5.97 7.38
CA LEU A 158 -14.72 -6.67 7.58
C LEU A 158 -14.82 -7.72 8.69
N GLU A 159 -15.44 -7.40 9.84
CA GLU A 159 -15.69 -8.37 10.91
C GLU A 159 -16.56 -9.53 10.41
N ASP A 160 -17.66 -9.24 9.71
CA ASP A 160 -18.57 -10.25 9.16
C ASP A 160 -17.86 -11.19 8.17
N TYR A 161 -17.02 -10.66 7.28
CA TYR A 161 -16.21 -11.49 6.36
C TYR A 161 -15.18 -12.36 7.09
N PHE A 162 -14.58 -11.83 8.16
CA PHE A 162 -13.64 -12.58 8.99
C PHE A 162 -14.34 -13.77 9.68
N TYR A 163 -15.53 -13.55 10.24
CA TYR A 163 -16.34 -14.64 10.80
C TYR A 163 -16.84 -15.62 9.74
N TYR A 164 -17.25 -15.13 8.58
CA TYR A 164 -17.68 -15.97 7.47
C TYR A 164 -16.56 -16.89 6.97
N SER A 165 -15.33 -16.40 6.93
CA SER A 165 -14.16 -17.21 6.60
C SER A 165 -13.97 -18.38 7.56
N GLN A 166 -14.15 -18.16 8.87
CA GLN A 166 -14.04 -19.23 9.87
C GLN A 166 -15.10 -20.32 9.69
N ILE A 167 -16.32 -19.91 9.33
CA ILE A 167 -17.42 -20.81 8.99
C ILE A 167 -17.04 -21.66 7.77
N ARG A 168 -16.53 -21.01 6.71
CA ARG A 168 -16.17 -21.68 5.47
C ARG A 168 -15.08 -22.74 5.68
N THR A 169 -14.07 -22.46 6.52
CA THR A 169 -13.01 -23.42 6.84
C THR A 169 -13.51 -24.66 7.59
N GLN A 170 -14.56 -24.52 8.40
CA GLN A 170 -15.19 -25.64 9.12
C GLN A 170 -16.15 -26.46 8.24
N GLY A 171 -16.43 -25.99 7.03
CA GLY A 171 -17.48 -26.51 6.16
C GLY A 171 -18.77 -25.71 6.31
N ILE A 172 -19.43 -25.43 5.20
CA ILE A 172 -20.71 -24.70 5.23
C ILE A 172 -21.83 -25.62 5.73
N ASP A 173 -21.75 -26.91 5.39
CA ASP A 173 -22.77 -27.95 5.63
C ASP A 173 -22.43 -28.87 6.82
N THR A 174 -21.79 -28.34 7.86
CA THR A 174 -21.55 -29.11 9.11
C THR A 174 -22.71 -28.95 10.10
N MET A 175 -23.06 -30.06 10.74
CA MET A 175 -24.00 -30.14 11.87
C MET A 175 -23.28 -30.08 13.22
N GLU A 176 -21.95 -29.94 13.23
CA GLU A 176 -21.15 -29.82 14.44
C GLU A 176 -21.23 -28.41 15.03
N THR A 177 -20.94 -28.30 16.32
CA THR A 177 -20.87 -27.00 17.00
C THR A 177 -19.74 -26.16 16.42
N ARG A 178 -20.10 -25.02 15.84
CA ARG A 178 -19.13 -24.09 15.25
C ARG A 178 -18.21 -23.53 16.32
N GLN A 179 -16.91 -23.60 16.06
CA GLN A 179 -15.91 -22.98 16.92
C GLN A 179 -15.55 -21.60 16.38
N VAL A 180 -15.69 -20.58 17.22
CA VAL A 180 -15.27 -19.21 16.89
C VAL A 180 -13.87 -19.03 17.43
N SER A 181 -13.00 -18.44 16.61
CA SER A 181 -11.62 -18.13 16.93
C SER A 181 -11.38 -16.64 16.71
N GLU A 182 -10.34 -16.08 17.33
CA GLU A 182 -9.87 -14.73 17.00
C GLU A 182 -8.97 -14.72 15.74
N HIS A 183 -8.71 -15.91 15.17
CA HIS A 183 -7.74 -16.12 14.11
C HIS A 183 -8.34 -16.87 12.91
N ILE A 184 -7.90 -16.52 11.71
CA ILE A 184 -8.15 -17.25 10.45
C ILE A 184 -6.86 -17.89 9.92
N CYS A 185 -7.00 -18.96 9.15
CA CYS A 185 -5.87 -19.58 8.44
C CYS A 185 -5.39 -18.69 7.29
N LEU A 186 -4.09 -18.69 7.01
CA LEU A 186 -3.52 -17.90 5.91
C LEU A 186 -4.11 -18.21 4.54
N SER A 187 -4.56 -19.45 4.30
CA SER A 187 -5.23 -19.81 3.05
C SER A 187 -6.48 -18.97 2.75
N GLU A 188 -7.11 -18.41 3.79
CA GLU A 188 -8.32 -17.60 3.66
C GLU A 188 -8.04 -16.12 3.39
N LEU A 189 -6.80 -15.66 3.62
CA LEU A 189 -6.40 -14.27 3.46
C LEU A 189 -6.79 -13.69 2.09
N PRO A 190 -6.52 -14.36 0.94
CA PRO A 190 -6.85 -13.80 -0.36
C PRO A 190 -8.35 -13.67 -0.58
N PHE A 191 -9.16 -14.59 -0.04
CA PHE A 191 -10.61 -14.56 -0.19
C PHE A 191 -11.22 -13.39 0.58
N VAL A 192 -10.76 -13.16 1.81
CA VAL A 192 -11.23 -12.04 2.64
C VAL A 192 -10.81 -10.70 2.01
N MET A 193 -9.56 -10.57 1.54
CA MET A 193 -9.10 -9.38 0.81
C MET A 193 -10.00 -9.03 -0.39
N ARG A 194 -10.31 -10.06 -1.21
CA ARG A 194 -11.17 -9.93 -2.39
C ARG A 194 -12.61 -9.57 -2.02
N ALA A 195 -13.16 -10.17 -0.97
CA ALA A 195 -14.52 -9.90 -0.48
C ALA A 195 -14.69 -8.44 -0.04
N ILE A 196 -13.65 -7.84 0.55
CA ILE A 196 -13.63 -6.45 0.99
C ILE A 196 -13.40 -5.47 -0.18
N GLY A 197 -13.16 -5.98 -1.39
CA GLY A 197 -12.97 -5.17 -2.60
C GLY A 197 -11.52 -4.80 -2.92
N PHE A 198 -10.54 -5.48 -2.31
CA PHE A 198 -9.15 -5.42 -2.73
C PHE A 198 -8.74 -6.68 -3.48
N TYR A 199 -8.32 -6.53 -4.73
CA TYR A 199 -7.95 -7.63 -5.62
C TYR A 199 -6.42 -7.68 -5.80
N PRO A 200 -5.68 -8.34 -4.89
CA PRO A 200 -4.23 -8.49 -5.03
C PRO A 200 -3.87 -9.45 -6.18
N SER A 201 -2.74 -9.18 -6.84
CA SER A 201 -2.11 -10.13 -7.76
C SER A 201 -1.50 -11.31 -6.99
N GLU A 202 -1.22 -12.42 -7.68
CA GLU A 202 -0.59 -13.60 -7.07
C GLU A 202 0.77 -13.25 -6.43
N GLU A 203 1.59 -12.40 -7.07
CA GLU A 203 2.82 -11.87 -6.45
C GLU A 203 2.56 -11.14 -5.12
N LYS A 204 1.50 -10.32 -5.05
CA LYS A 204 1.14 -9.61 -3.82
C LYS A 204 0.65 -10.57 -2.74
N ILE A 205 -0.07 -11.63 -3.14
CA ILE A 205 -0.52 -12.68 -2.21
C ILE A 205 0.68 -13.43 -1.63
N GLU A 206 1.67 -13.77 -2.46
CA GLU A 206 2.93 -14.37 -2.01
C GLU A 206 3.69 -13.43 -1.07
N ASP A 207 3.80 -12.14 -1.40
CA ASP A 207 4.39 -11.12 -0.52
C ASP A 207 3.67 -11.06 0.84
N MET A 208 2.33 -11.07 0.86
CA MET A 208 1.54 -11.09 2.10
C MET A 208 1.78 -12.37 2.92
N PHE A 209 1.82 -13.53 2.26
CA PHE A 209 2.12 -14.79 2.95
C PHE A 209 3.53 -14.80 3.52
N ASN A 210 4.51 -14.28 2.80
CA ASN A 210 5.89 -14.19 3.28
C ASN A 210 6.00 -13.20 4.45
N GLU A 211 5.29 -12.08 4.39
CA GLU A 211 5.23 -11.10 5.48
C GLU A 211 4.68 -11.73 6.77
N ILE A 212 3.58 -12.49 6.68
CA ILE A 212 2.93 -13.06 7.86
C ILE A 212 3.66 -14.32 8.36
N LYS A 213 4.08 -15.23 7.47
CA LYS A 213 4.75 -16.49 7.86
C LYS A 213 6.05 -16.26 8.62
N PHE A 214 6.78 -15.20 8.25
CA PHE A 214 8.09 -14.90 8.79
C PHE A 214 8.12 -13.75 9.78
N SER A 215 6.97 -13.23 10.20
CA SER A 215 6.87 -12.08 11.10
C SER A 215 7.65 -12.28 12.41
N GLU A 216 7.54 -13.47 13.01
CA GLU A 216 8.21 -13.83 14.28
C GLU A 216 9.30 -14.89 14.11
N TYR A 217 9.58 -15.33 12.88
CA TYR A 217 10.47 -16.47 12.62
C TYR A 217 11.89 -16.24 13.13
N VAL A 218 12.39 -15.01 13.05
CA VAL A 218 13.76 -14.67 13.47
C VAL A 218 13.94 -14.75 14.99
N ASP A 219 12.87 -14.48 15.75
CA ASP A 219 12.92 -14.46 17.20
C ASP A 219 12.51 -15.80 17.81
N THR A 220 11.51 -16.46 17.22
CA THR A 220 10.91 -17.70 17.76
C THR A 220 11.35 -18.97 17.03
N GLY A 221 11.86 -18.85 15.80
CA GLY A 221 12.13 -19.99 14.91
C GLY A 221 10.86 -20.67 14.36
N LYS A 222 9.66 -20.16 14.66
CA LYS A 222 8.39 -20.76 14.27
C LYS A 222 7.77 -20.00 13.11
N LEU A 223 7.19 -20.76 12.18
CA LEU A 223 6.37 -20.20 11.11
C LEU A 223 4.95 -19.99 11.62
N ILE A 224 4.38 -18.83 11.31
CA ILE A 224 3.01 -18.50 11.66
C ILE A 224 2.10 -18.78 10.46
N ASP A 225 1.02 -19.51 10.68
CA ASP A 225 0.04 -19.90 9.67
C ASP A 225 -1.37 -19.33 9.92
N LYS A 226 -1.49 -18.46 10.92
CA LYS A 226 -2.74 -17.85 11.37
C LYS A 226 -2.58 -16.34 11.53
N ILE A 227 -3.65 -15.60 11.29
CA ILE A 227 -3.69 -14.13 11.43
C ILE A 227 -4.95 -13.71 12.19
N ASN A 228 -4.80 -12.74 13.09
CA ASN A 228 -5.91 -12.12 13.82
C ASN A 228 -6.51 -10.94 13.03
N LEU A 229 -7.67 -10.46 13.45
CA LEU A 229 -8.34 -9.33 12.79
C LEU A 229 -7.52 -8.01 12.82
N PRO A 230 -6.91 -7.59 13.95
CA PRO A 230 -6.02 -6.42 14.01
C PRO A 230 -4.89 -6.40 12.98
N ASP A 231 -4.15 -7.51 12.89
CA ASP A 231 -3.00 -7.62 12.00
C ASP A 231 -3.45 -7.80 10.56
N PHE A 232 -4.59 -8.46 10.34
CA PHE A 232 -5.25 -8.48 9.02
C PHE A 232 -5.55 -7.07 8.54
N LEU A 233 -6.14 -6.22 9.39
CA LEU A 233 -6.45 -4.83 9.02
C LEU A 233 -5.17 -4.07 8.63
N LYS A 234 -4.08 -4.24 9.38
CA LYS A 234 -2.80 -3.60 9.06
C LYS A 234 -2.26 -4.08 7.71
N VAL A 235 -2.26 -5.38 7.45
CA VAL A 235 -1.83 -5.95 6.16
C VAL A 235 -2.72 -5.41 5.03
N TYR A 236 -4.04 -5.39 5.23
CA TYR A 236 -4.99 -4.84 4.25
C TYR A 236 -4.67 -3.38 3.91
N LEU A 237 -4.56 -2.50 4.92
CA LEU A 237 -4.25 -1.09 4.70
C LEU A 237 -2.89 -0.87 4.03
N ASN A 238 -1.90 -1.67 4.42
CA ASN A 238 -0.55 -1.56 3.89
C ASN A 238 -0.42 -2.06 2.44
N HIS A 239 -1.20 -3.07 2.03
CA HIS A 239 -1.16 -3.60 0.66
C HIS A 239 -2.14 -2.89 -0.28
N ARG A 240 -3.28 -2.40 0.24
CA ARG A 240 -4.29 -1.68 -0.53
C ARG A 240 -3.71 -0.42 -1.18
N PRO A 241 -3.92 -0.17 -2.49
CA PRO A 241 -3.55 1.10 -3.12
C PRO A 241 -4.19 2.28 -2.39
N PRO A 242 -3.45 3.37 -2.12
CA PRO A 242 -4.02 4.53 -1.44
C PRO A 242 -5.08 5.25 -2.29
N PHE A 243 -4.94 5.17 -3.60
CA PHE A 243 -5.88 5.72 -4.58
C PHE A 243 -6.55 4.56 -5.31
N GLY A 244 -7.85 4.70 -5.58
CA GLY A 244 -8.59 3.75 -6.41
C GLY A 244 -8.08 3.73 -7.86
N ASN A 245 -8.61 2.82 -8.67
CA ASN A 245 -8.31 2.79 -10.10
C ASN A 245 -8.89 4.06 -10.75
N THR A 246 -8.03 4.87 -11.37
CA THR A 246 -8.47 6.02 -12.16
C THR A 246 -8.79 5.56 -13.59
N PHE A 247 -9.71 6.25 -14.25
CA PHE A 247 -10.01 5.98 -15.65
C PHE A 247 -8.76 6.12 -16.54
N ASP A 248 -7.91 7.12 -16.29
CA ASP A 248 -6.62 7.28 -16.96
C ASP A 248 -5.70 6.05 -16.78
N GLY A 249 -5.68 5.45 -15.58
CA GLY A 249 -4.93 4.22 -15.33
C GLY A 249 -5.48 3.00 -16.08
N ILE A 250 -6.82 2.90 -16.19
CA ILE A 250 -7.48 1.86 -16.99
C ILE A 250 -7.15 2.08 -18.46
N GLN A 251 -7.30 3.29 -18.98
CA GLN A 251 -7.01 3.63 -20.38
C GLN A 251 -5.57 3.29 -20.75
N LYS A 252 -4.59 3.68 -19.93
CA LYS A 252 -3.18 3.30 -20.11
C LYS A 252 -2.96 1.79 -20.13
N SER A 253 -3.74 1.04 -19.36
CA SER A 253 -3.67 -0.43 -19.36
C SER A 253 -4.18 -0.99 -20.70
N PHE A 254 -5.26 -0.43 -21.24
CA PHE A 254 -5.76 -0.78 -22.59
C PHE A 254 -4.81 -0.33 -23.70
N ASP A 255 -4.06 0.76 -23.52
CA ASP A 255 -3.02 1.15 -24.48
C ASP A 255 -1.89 0.13 -24.60
N VAL A 256 -1.56 -0.54 -23.48
CA VAL A 256 -0.51 -1.57 -23.40
C VAL A 256 -1.02 -2.95 -23.83
N LEU A 257 -2.22 -3.34 -23.39
CA LEU A 257 -2.76 -4.69 -23.57
C LEU A 257 -3.67 -4.82 -24.80
N GLY A 258 -4.27 -3.73 -25.25
CA GLY A 258 -5.28 -3.72 -26.30
C GLY A 258 -4.71 -3.53 -27.71
N PHE A 259 -5.44 -4.04 -28.69
CA PHE A 259 -5.22 -3.75 -30.10
C PHE A 259 -6.01 -2.50 -30.50
N THR A 260 -5.64 -1.89 -31.63
CA THR A 260 -6.40 -0.78 -32.20
C THR A 260 -7.51 -1.36 -33.08
N ASN A 261 -8.77 -1.10 -32.73
CA ASN A 261 -9.92 -1.58 -33.49
C ASN A 261 -10.19 -0.73 -34.74
N SER A 262 -11.22 -1.08 -35.50
CA SER A 262 -11.64 -0.40 -36.74
C SER A 262 -12.02 1.07 -36.53
N GLU A 263 -12.45 1.44 -35.32
CA GLU A 263 -12.78 2.81 -34.91
C GLU A 263 -11.56 3.61 -34.42
N GLY A 264 -10.37 3.02 -34.42
CA GLY A 264 -9.15 3.63 -33.90
C GLY A 264 -9.05 3.66 -32.38
N LYS A 265 -9.99 3.03 -31.66
CA LYS A 265 -9.98 2.90 -30.20
C LYS A 265 -9.14 1.69 -29.78
N LYS A 266 -8.59 1.75 -28.57
CA LYS A 266 -7.90 0.61 -27.94
C LYS A 266 -8.94 -0.33 -27.31
N ALA A 267 -8.93 -1.58 -27.75
CA ALA A 267 -9.87 -2.61 -27.32
C ALA A 267 -9.16 -3.94 -27.07
N ILE A 268 -9.80 -4.80 -26.28
CA ILE A 268 -9.40 -6.19 -26.07
C ILE A 268 -10.51 -7.08 -26.62
N GLN A 269 -10.15 -8.15 -27.33
CA GLN A 269 -11.13 -9.10 -27.85
C GLN A 269 -11.72 -9.88 -26.68
N ARG A 270 -13.02 -10.15 -26.75
CA ARG A 270 -13.73 -10.91 -25.71
C ARG A 270 -13.08 -12.27 -25.44
N GLU A 271 -12.67 -12.97 -26.49
CA GLU A 271 -12.07 -14.30 -26.38
C GLU A 271 -10.75 -14.25 -25.60
N ASP A 272 -9.89 -13.28 -25.92
CA ASP A 272 -8.63 -13.08 -25.20
C ASP A 272 -8.87 -12.69 -23.73
N PHE A 273 -9.84 -11.81 -23.49
CA PHE A 273 -10.21 -11.40 -22.14
C PHE A 273 -10.77 -12.58 -21.32
N LEU A 274 -11.64 -13.40 -21.90
CA LEU A 274 -12.17 -14.61 -21.26
C LEU A 274 -11.06 -15.64 -21.03
N ASN A 275 -10.17 -15.86 -22.00
CA ASN A 275 -9.03 -16.75 -21.84
C ASN A 275 -8.12 -16.29 -20.68
N MET A 276 -7.87 -14.98 -20.55
CA MET A 276 -7.12 -14.43 -19.42
C MET A 276 -7.83 -14.62 -18.08
N LEU A 277 -9.15 -14.41 -18.03
CA LEU A 277 -9.96 -14.61 -16.83
C LEU A 277 -10.02 -16.09 -16.41
N LEU A 278 -10.17 -17.01 -17.35
CA LEU A 278 -10.27 -18.45 -17.09
C LEU A 278 -8.92 -19.08 -16.72
N THR A 279 -7.81 -18.53 -17.21
CA THR A 279 -6.46 -19.04 -16.89
C THR A 279 -5.87 -18.47 -15.61
N LYS A 280 -6.25 -17.25 -15.20
CA LYS A 280 -5.65 -16.54 -14.05
C LYS A 280 -6.65 -16.09 -12.98
N GLY A 281 -7.96 -16.22 -13.24
CA GLY A 281 -9.03 -15.85 -12.34
C GLY A 281 -9.87 -17.06 -11.89
N PRO A 282 -10.88 -16.83 -11.04
CA PRO A 282 -11.88 -17.86 -10.73
C PRO A 282 -12.67 -18.24 -11.99
N GLU A 283 -13.24 -19.46 -12.03
CA GLU A 283 -14.16 -19.86 -13.10
C GLU A 283 -15.34 -18.88 -13.16
N ILE A 284 -15.43 -18.13 -14.26
CA ILE A 284 -16.48 -17.14 -14.50
C ILE A 284 -17.43 -17.67 -15.57
N CYS A 285 -18.72 -17.76 -15.25
CA CYS A 285 -19.79 -18.18 -16.16
C CYS A 285 -20.52 -16.99 -16.81
N LEU A 286 -19.81 -15.92 -17.19
CA LEU A 286 -20.39 -14.68 -17.76
C LEU A 286 -20.18 -14.53 -19.27
N GLU A 287 -19.88 -15.63 -19.98
CA GLU A 287 -19.61 -15.58 -21.42
C GLU A 287 -20.71 -14.86 -22.20
N LYS A 288 -21.99 -14.96 -21.82
CA LYS A 288 -23.10 -14.39 -22.60
C LYS A 288 -23.31 -12.88 -22.43
N GLU A 289 -22.70 -12.24 -21.44
CA GLU A 289 -22.98 -10.83 -21.11
C GLU A 289 -21.87 -9.85 -21.54
N LEU A 290 -20.75 -10.36 -22.05
CA LEU A 290 -19.64 -9.51 -22.51
C LEU A 290 -19.79 -9.17 -24.01
N PRO A 291 -19.54 -7.91 -24.42
CA PRO A 291 -19.48 -7.52 -25.83
C PRO A 291 -18.27 -8.14 -26.54
N GLU A 292 -18.29 -8.19 -27.88
CA GLU A 292 -17.21 -8.79 -28.69
C GLU A 292 -15.88 -8.02 -28.56
N GLU A 293 -15.95 -6.70 -28.47
CA GLU A 293 -14.81 -5.82 -28.20
C GLU A 293 -15.05 -5.06 -26.89
N ILE A 294 -14.07 -5.12 -25.99
CA ILE A 294 -14.11 -4.42 -24.71
C ILE A 294 -13.16 -3.22 -24.81
N THR A 295 -13.69 -2.01 -24.75
CA THR A 295 -12.90 -0.78 -24.62
C THR A 295 -12.75 -0.38 -23.15
N ALA A 296 -11.86 0.56 -22.85
CA ALA A 296 -11.70 1.09 -21.49
C ALA A 296 -13.01 1.71 -20.94
N GLU A 297 -13.82 2.33 -21.81
CA GLU A 297 -15.12 2.91 -21.46
C GLU A 297 -16.09 1.80 -21.03
N ILE A 298 -16.32 0.83 -21.90
CA ILE A 298 -17.19 -0.34 -21.66
C ILE A 298 -16.74 -1.09 -20.40
N PHE A 299 -15.45 -1.33 -20.25
CA PHE A 299 -14.90 -2.01 -19.08
C PHE A 299 -15.20 -1.25 -17.79
N THR A 300 -15.10 0.08 -17.82
CA THR A 300 -15.34 0.91 -16.64
C THR A 300 -16.83 0.98 -16.28
N THR A 301 -17.71 1.18 -17.27
CA THR A 301 -19.14 1.43 -17.03
C THR A 301 -19.96 0.16 -16.93
N GLU A 302 -19.72 -0.82 -17.80
CA GLU A 302 -20.56 -2.02 -17.94
C GLU A 302 -20.02 -3.20 -17.12
N ILE A 303 -18.70 -3.33 -17.01
CA ILE A 303 -18.07 -4.46 -16.29
C ILE A 303 -17.78 -4.09 -14.83
N LEU A 304 -17.14 -2.95 -14.58
CA LEU A 304 -16.84 -2.50 -13.22
C LEU A 304 -17.99 -1.72 -12.55
N GLY A 305 -18.99 -1.28 -13.33
CA GLY A 305 -20.11 -0.49 -12.82
C GLY A 305 -19.72 0.87 -12.26
N LEU A 306 -18.57 1.42 -12.67
CA LEU A 306 -18.06 2.71 -12.21
C LEU A 306 -18.64 3.84 -13.07
N THR A 307 -19.07 4.92 -12.42
CA THR A 307 -19.51 6.13 -13.12
C THR A 307 -18.30 6.91 -13.63
N LEU A 308 -18.25 7.15 -14.95
CA LEU A 308 -17.28 8.05 -15.55
C LEU A 308 -17.66 9.48 -15.19
N SER A 309 -16.99 10.08 -14.21
CA SER A 309 -17.07 11.52 -13.99
C SER A 309 -16.27 12.23 -15.08
N ASN A 310 -16.96 12.92 -16.00
CA ASN A 310 -16.32 13.87 -16.91
C ASN A 310 -15.65 14.97 -16.07
N HIS A 311 -14.34 14.89 -15.88
CA HIS A 311 -13.55 16.02 -15.39
C HIS A 311 -13.44 17.06 -16.51
N SER A 312 -14.51 17.82 -16.71
CA SER A 312 -14.50 19.06 -17.50
C SER A 312 -15.08 20.26 -16.75
N GLU A 313 -15.32 20.15 -15.44
CA GLU A 313 -15.73 21.29 -14.60
C GLU A 313 -15.13 21.14 -13.20
N GLN A 314 -13.87 21.55 -13.04
CA GLN A 314 -13.30 22.12 -11.79
C GLN A 314 -11.87 22.59 -12.07
N SER A 315 -11.76 23.51 -13.04
CA SER A 315 -10.72 24.52 -13.07
C SER A 315 -11.45 25.85 -12.95
N ASP A 316 -11.77 26.25 -11.72
CA ASP A 316 -12.02 27.63 -11.27
C ASP A 316 -12.66 27.57 -9.88
N GLN A 317 -11.81 27.53 -8.86
CA GLN A 317 -11.90 28.32 -7.62
C GLN A 317 -10.72 27.99 -6.69
#